data_AF-A0AAU5YAH5-F1
#
_entry.id   AF-A0AAU5YAH5-F1
#
_cell.length_a   1.000
_cell.length_b   1.000
_cell.length_c   1.000
_cell.angle_alpha   90.00
_cell.angle_beta   90.00
_cell.angle_gamma   90.00
#
_symmetry.space_group_name_H-M   'P 1'
#
loop_
_entity.id
_entity.type
_entity.pdbx_description
1 polymer ?
#
loop_
_entity_poly.entity_id
_entity_poly.type
_entity_poly.pdbx_seq_one_letter_code
_entity_poly.pdbx_strand_id
1 'polypeptide(L)'
;MTVAAAITFTWLGMVLAISFLEAPLKFRVPGVTLPLGLGIGRAVFAALNKVEAVLAAGLVVSLAVGTRTTLAVVFAAVVVLALLVQLVAVRPALTRRSDRVLAGEEGPRSHAHLGYVGLEVLKVAGLLAFGVAALA
;
A
#
# COMPACT_ATOMS: atom_id res chain seq x y z
N MET A 1 21.69 -8.40 -0.43
CA MET A 1 20.47 -8.89 -1.10
C MET A 1 19.48 -9.55 -0.14
N THR A 2 19.93 -10.40 0.80
CA THR A 2 19.05 -11.05 1.80
C THR A 2 18.20 -10.07 2.63
N VAL A 3 18.80 -8.99 3.14
CA VAL A 3 18.06 -7.95 3.90
C VAL A 3 16.99 -7.27 3.03
N ALA A 4 17.31 -6.95 1.78
CA ALA A 4 16.37 -6.36 0.85
C ALA A 4 15.21 -7.33 0.55
N ALA A 5 15.50 -8.61 0.32
CA ALA A 5 14.48 -9.63 0.14
C ALA A 5 13.56 -9.77 1.37
N ALA A 6 14.14 -9.79 2.58
CA ALA A 6 13.37 -9.85 3.83
C ALA A 6 12.42 -8.63 3.96
N ILE A 7 12.94 -7.41 3.76
CA ILE A 7 12.13 -6.17 3.76
C ILE A 7 10.99 -6.29 2.75
N THR A 8 11.31 -6.71 1.52
CA THR A 8 10.34 -6.81 0.43
C THR A 8 9.23 -7.81 0.73
N PHE A 9 9.55 -9.02 1.21
CA PHE A 9 8.53 -10.03 1.51
C PHE A 9 7.71 -9.68 2.76
N THR A 10 8.31 -9.03 3.76
CA THR A 10 7.57 -8.46 4.90
C THR A 10 6.59 -7.38 4.42
N TRP A 11 7.03 -6.49 3.53
CA TRP A 11 6.16 -5.48 2.95
C TRP A 11 5.00 -6.11 2.16
N LEU A 12 5.32 -7.05 1.26
CA LEU A 12 4.33 -7.76 0.46
C LEU A 12 3.29 -8.44 1.34
N GLY A 13 3.72 -9.15 2.39
CA GLY A 13 2.83 -9.81 3.33
C GLY A 13 1.86 -8.84 4.01
N MET A 14 2.32 -7.66 4.45
CA MET A 14 1.45 -6.65 5.05
C MET A 14 0.45 -6.05 4.07
N VAL A 15 0.88 -5.75 2.84
CA VAL A 15 -0.01 -5.25 1.79
C VAL A 15 -1.11 -6.27 1.49
N LEU A 16 -0.75 -7.54 1.30
CA LEU A 16 -1.74 -8.61 1.06
C LEU A 16 -2.70 -8.77 2.25
N ALA A 17 -2.17 -8.82 3.47
CA ALA A 17 -2.97 -9.01 4.67
C ALA A 17 -3.93 -7.83 4.93
N ILE A 18 -3.47 -6.59 4.76
CA ILE A 18 -4.26 -5.41 5.14
C ILE A 18 -5.11 -4.92 3.95
N SER A 19 -4.50 -4.63 2.80
CA SER A 19 -5.20 -4.03 1.66
C SER A 19 -6.18 -5.00 0.99
N PHE A 20 -5.84 -6.30 0.91
CA PHE A 20 -6.65 -7.27 0.16
C PHE A 20 -7.51 -8.16 1.05
N LEU A 21 -7.05 -8.51 2.25
CA LEU A 21 -7.80 -9.40 3.15
C LEU A 21 -8.62 -8.62 4.19
N GLU A 22 -7.96 -7.82 5.04
CA GLU A 22 -8.62 -7.08 6.14
C GLU A 22 -9.62 -6.06 5.61
N ALA A 23 -9.21 -5.22 4.65
CA ALA A 23 -10.03 -4.10 4.22
C ALA A 23 -11.38 -4.49 3.60
N PRO A 24 -11.50 -5.55 2.78
CA PRO A 24 -12.81 -6.02 2.33
C PRO A 24 -13.58 -6.80 3.41
N LEU A 25 -12.88 -7.59 4.23
CA LEU A 25 -13.52 -8.47 5.20
C LEU A 25 -14.21 -7.68 6.33
N LYS A 26 -13.62 -6.57 6.80
CA LYS A 26 -14.21 -5.77 7.88
C LYS A 26 -15.62 -5.24 7.60
N PHE A 27 -15.98 -5.01 6.33
CA PHE A 27 -17.31 -4.55 5.94
C PHE A 27 -18.32 -5.69 5.76
N ARG A 28 -17.88 -6.96 5.82
CA ARG A 28 -18.75 -8.14 5.73
C ARG A 28 -19.20 -8.64 7.10
N VAL A 29 -18.64 -8.08 8.17
CA VAL A 29 -18.92 -8.50 9.55
C VAL A 29 -20.29 -7.94 10.00
N PRO A 30 -21.20 -8.77 10.54
CA PRO A 30 -22.47 -8.30 11.09
C PRO A 30 -22.27 -7.23 12.17
N GLY A 31 -23.08 -6.17 12.16
CA GLY A 31 -23.01 -5.09 13.14
C GLY A 31 -21.98 -4.00 12.86
N VAL A 32 -21.16 -4.11 11.80
CA VAL A 32 -20.26 -3.04 11.38
C VAL A 32 -21.04 -1.99 10.58
N THR A 33 -21.10 -0.77 11.12
CA THR A 33 -21.68 0.38 10.41
C THR A 33 -20.67 0.99 9.43
N LEU A 34 -21.14 1.63 8.37
CA LEU A 34 -20.28 2.30 7.40
C LEU A 34 -19.34 3.33 8.05
N PRO A 35 -19.81 4.23 8.94
CA PRO A 35 -18.94 5.18 9.63
C PRO A 35 -17.83 4.51 10.45
N LEU A 36 -18.17 3.44 11.17
CA LEU A 36 -17.21 2.68 11.96
C LEU A 36 -16.15 2.01 11.06
N GLY A 37 -16.59 1.33 10.00
CA GLY A 37 -15.67 0.68 9.05
C GLY A 37 -14.74 1.67 8.33
N LEU A 38 -15.24 2.87 7.97
CA LEU A 38 -14.42 3.95 7.42
C LEU A 38 -13.42 4.50 8.44
N GLY A 39 -13.84 4.69 9.70
CA GLY A 39 -12.97 5.12 10.79
C GLY A 39 -11.81 4.15 11.03
N ILE A 40 -12.11 2.85 11.16
CA ILE A 40 -11.11 1.79 11.30
C ILE A 40 -10.18 1.78 10.08
N GLY A 41 -10.75 1.83 8.87
CA GLY A 41 -9.98 1.90 7.63
C GLY A 41 -8.96 3.03 7.63
N ARG A 42 -9.35 4.26 7.98
CA ARG A 42 -8.41 5.40 8.02
C ARG A 42 -7.26 5.18 8.98
N ALA A 43 -7.53 4.67 10.17
CA ALA A 43 -6.49 4.43 11.18
C ALA A 43 -5.51 3.34 10.74
N VAL A 44 -6.03 2.19 10.28
CA VAL A 44 -5.22 1.05 9.82
C VAL A 44 -4.38 1.43 8.61
N PHE A 45 -4.98 2.06 7.58
CA PHE A 45 -4.22 2.51 6.41
C PHE A 45 -3.22 3.63 6.75
N ALA A 46 -3.52 4.52 7.70
CA ALA A 46 -2.52 5.50 8.17
C ALA A 46 -1.30 4.83 8.81
N ALA A 47 -1.52 3.80 9.62
CA ALA A 47 -0.44 3.03 10.22
C ALA A 47 0.34 2.25 9.15
N LEU A 48 -0.35 1.52 8.26
CA LEU A 48 0.27 0.80 7.16
C LEU A 48 1.18 1.72 6.33
N ASN A 49 0.67 2.85 5.85
CA ASN A 49 1.44 3.80 5.04
C ASN A 49 2.73 4.29 5.70
N LYS A 50 2.72 4.49 7.04
CA LYS A 50 3.94 4.85 7.79
C LYS A 50 4.95 3.71 7.78
N VAL A 51 4.48 2.49 8.01
CA VAL A 51 5.32 1.29 7.96
C VAL A 51 5.86 1.06 6.55
N GLU A 52 5.03 1.21 5.51
CA GLU A 52 5.46 1.14 4.11
C GLU A 52 6.56 2.17 3.80
N ALA A 53 6.45 3.40 4.32
CA ALA A 53 7.48 4.42 4.13
C ALA A 53 8.82 4.03 4.79
N VAL A 54 8.78 3.44 5.99
CA VAL A 54 9.97 2.93 6.69
C VAL A 54 10.61 1.77 5.91
N LEU A 55 9.79 0.83 5.42
CA LEU A 55 10.27 -0.28 4.60
C LEU A 55 10.83 0.19 3.26
N ALA A 56 10.20 1.17 2.62
CA ALA A 56 10.70 1.81 1.40
C ALA A 56 12.08 2.44 1.63
N ALA A 57 12.25 3.19 2.72
CA ALA A 57 13.55 3.75 3.08
C ALA A 57 14.59 2.65 3.34
N GLY A 58 14.23 1.60 4.08
CA GLY A 58 15.11 0.44 4.32
C GLY A 58 15.51 -0.28 3.02
N LEU A 59 14.58 -0.42 2.07
CA LEU A 59 14.83 -1.01 0.76
C LEU A 59 15.81 -0.16 -0.05
N VAL A 60 15.60 1.17 -0.10
CA VAL A 60 16.49 2.11 -0.78
C VAL A 60 17.89 2.09 -0.19
N VAL A 61 18.01 2.12 1.15
CA VAL A 61 19.30 2.01 1.84
C VAL A 61 19.98 0.68 1.52
N SER A 62 19.24 -0.44 1.58
CA SER A 62 19.78 -1.77 1.28
C SER A 62 20.35 -1.86 -0.14
N LEU A 63 19.69 -1.23 -1.10
CA LEU A 63 20.21 -1.12 -2.47
C LEU A 63 21.41 -0.19 -2.55
N ALA A 64 21.42 0.92 -1.82
CA ALA A 64 22.52 1.88 -1.84
C ALA A 64 23.84 1.27 -1.32
N VAL A 65 23.80 0.42 -0.28
CA VAL A 65 25.01 -0.25 0.25
C VAL A 65 25.28 -1.64 -0.34
N GLY A 66 24.30 -2.26 -1.00
CA GLY A 66 24.43 -3.61 -1.55
C GLY A 66 24.85 -3.67 -3.02
N THR A 67 25.01 -4.90 -3.51
CA THR A 67 25.10 -5.19 -4.95
C THR A 67 23.77 -4.88 -5.63
N ARG A 68 23.83 -4.26 -6.82
CA ARG A 68 22.65 -3.80 -7.55
C ARG A 68 22.64 -4.41 -8.94
N THR A 69 21.50 -4.99 -9.32
CA THR A 69 21.19 -5.27 -10.72
C THR A 69 20.26 -4.18 -11.24
N THR A 70 20.34 -3.87 -12.52
CA THR A 70 19.45 -2.89 -13.16
C THR A 70 17.98 -3.22 -12.90
N LEU A 71 17.61 -4.51 -12.99
CA LEU A 71 16.24 -4.97 -12.73
C LEU A 71 15.80 -4.71 -11.29
N ALA A 72 16.65 -5.00 -10.29
CA ALA A 72 16.33 -4.74 -8.89
C ALA A 72 16.10 -3.24 -8.63
N VAL A 73 16.93 -2.38 -9.22
CA VAL A 73 16.76 -0.92 -9.10
C VAL A 73 15.45 -0.46 -9.74
N VAL A 74 15.12 -0.97 -10.93
CA VAL A 74 13.88 -0.61 -11.63
C VAL A 74 12.64 -1.05 -10.82
N PHE A 75 12.59 -2.29 -10.34
CA PHE A 75 11.43 -2.75 -9.56
C PHE A 75 11.29 -1.99 -8.24
N ALA A 76 12.38 -1.72 -7.53
CA ALA A 76 12.34 -0.91 -6.32
C ALA A 76 11.87 0.53 -6.60
N ALA A 77 12.35 1.15 -7.69
CA ALA A 77 11.91 2.48 -8.09
C ALA A 77 10.40 2.50 -8.40
N VAL A 78 9.89 1.51 -9.12
CA VAL A 78 8.45 1.40 -9.42
C VAL A 78 7.63 1.30 -8.13
N VAL A 79 8.02 0.45 -7.18
CA VAL A 79 7.31 0.29 -5.90
C VAL A 79 7.33 1.58 -5.07
N VAL A 80 8.50 2.23 -4.99
CA VAL A 80 8.65 3.49 -4.23
C VAL A 80 7.83 4.61 -4.88
N LEU A 81 7.85 4.73 -6.21
CA LEU A 81 7.05 5.72 -6.93
C LEU A 81 5.56 5.47 -6.77
N ALA A 82 5.12 4.20 -6.85
CA ALA A 82 3.73 3.83 -6.61
C ALA A 82 3.28 4.23 -5.19
N LEU A 83 4.11 3.98 -4.17
CA LEU A 83 3.85 4.42 -2.80
C LEU A 83 3.76 5.96 -2.72
N LEU A 84 4.69 6.70 -3.34
CA LEU A 84 4.67 8.16 -3.33
C LEU A 84 3.39 8.72 -3.96
N VAL A 85 2.98 8.20 -5.13
CA VAL A 85 1.72 8.59 -5.78
C VAL A 85 0.52 8.27 -4.88
N GLN A 86 0.54 7.11 -4.22
CA GLN A 86 -0.51 6.72 -3.30
C GLN A 86 -0.62 7.68 -2.11
N LEU A 87 0.51 8.08 -1.52
CA LEU A 87 0.54 8.99 -0.36
C LEU A 87 0.16 10.43 -0.70
N VAL A 88 0.63 10.95 -1.83
CA VAL A 88 0.50 12.37 -2.19
C VAL A 88 -0.79 12.66 -2.95
N ALA A 89 -1.25 11.76 -3.82
CA ALA A 89 -2.41 12.01 -4.68
C ALA A 89 -3.65 11.24 -4.22
N VAL A 90 -3.53 9.91 -4.09
CA VAL A 90 -4.70 9.03 -3.91
C VAL A 90 -5.26 9.13 -2.49
N ARG A 91 -4.39 9.08 -1.48
CA ARG A 91 -4.80 9.08 -0.07
C ARG A 91 -5.56 10.36 0.32
N PRO A 92 -5.11 11.59 -0.02
CA PRO A 92 -5.87 12.79 0.28
C PRO A 92 -7.24 12.83 -0.42
N ALA A 93 -7.34 12.30 -1.64
CA ALA A 93 -8.61 12.20 -2.36
C ALA A 93 -9.58 11.24 -1.67
N LEU A 94 -9.09 10.07 -1.21
CA LEU A 94 -9.88 9.11 -0.45
C LEU A 94 -10.34 9.68 0.89
N THR A 95 -9.47 10.36 1.64
CA THR A 95 -9.83 10.99 2.92
C THR A 95 -10.93 12.02 2.74
N ARG A 96 -10.78 12.93 1.77
CA ARG A 96 -11.82 13.93 1.44
C ARG A 96 -13.16 13.29 1.09
N ARG A 97 -13.15 12.19 0.32
CA ARG A 97 -14.39 11.48 -0.02
C ARG A 97 -15.00 10.81 1.21
N SER A 98 -14.20 10.14 2.03
CA SER A 98 -14.69 9.53 3.26
C SER A 98 -15.26 10.58 4.22
N ASP A 99 -14.70 11.79 4.29
CA ASP A 99 -15.21 12.86 5.15
C ASP A 99 -16.59 13.34 4.70
N ARG A 100 -16.80 13.48 3.39
CA ARG A 100 -18.10 13.79 2.81
C ARG A 100 -19.15 12.71 3.09
N VAL A 101 -18.78 11.44 2.94
CA VAL A 101 -19.68 10.31 3.26
C VAL A 101 -20.05 10.31 4.75
N LEU A 102 -19.11 10.63 5.64
CA LEU A 102 -19.40 10.77 7.07
C LEU A 102 -20.27 12.00 7.39
N ALA A 103 -20.22 13.04 6.56
CA ALA A 103 -21.07 14.23 6.66
C ALA A 103 -22.48 14.00 6.07
N GLY A 104 -22.79 12.80 5.58
CA GLY A 104 -24.10 12.46 5.04
C GLY A 104 -24.25 12.68 3.52
N GLU A 105 -23.18 13.00 2.79
CA GLU A 105 -23.25 13.06 1.32
C GLU A 105 -23.40 11.65 0.72
N GLU A 106 -24.51 11.42 0.04
CA GLU A 106 -24.71 10.28 -0.83
C GLU A 106 -24.21 10.58 -2.25
N GLY A 107 -23.54 9.62 -2.89
CA GLY A 107 -23.09 9.78 -4.27
C GLY A 107 -22.22 8.62 -4.76
N PRO A 108 -21.93 8.55 -6.06
CA PRO A 108 -21.19 7.43 -6.65
C PRO A 108 -19.81 7.23 -6.01
N ARG A 109 -19.31 6.00 -6.07
CA ARG A 109 -17.96 5.66 -5.59
C ARG A 109 -16.93 6.49 -6.36
N SER A 110 -15.96 7.06 -5.65
CA SER A 110 -14.90 7.85 -6.28
C SER A 110 -13.99 6.97 -7.14
N HIS A 111 -13.61 7.46 -8.32
CA HIS A 111 -12.57 6.87 -9.17
C HIS A 111 -11.22 6.75 -8.44
N ALA A 112 -10.97 7.53 -7.38
CA ALA A 112 -9.76 7.44 -6.56
C ALA A 112 -9.61 6.06 -5.91
N HIS A 113 -10.72 5.36 -5.64
CA HIS A 113 -10.66 3.99 -5.10
C HIS A 113 -10.14 2.99 -6.12
N LEU A 114 -10.53 3.11 -7.39
CA LEU A 114 -9.98 2.29 -8.47
C LEU A 114 -8.49 2.58 -8.68
N GLY A 115 -8.10 3.86 -8.63
CA GLY A 115 -6.69 4.26 -8.67
C GLY A 115 -5.88 3.64 -7.52
N TYR A 116 -6.44 3.61 -6.30
CA TYR A 116 -5.82 2.94 -5.16
C TYR A 116 -5.60 1.45 -5.43
N VAL A 117 -6.63 0.74 -5.89
CA VAL A 117 -6.52 -0.70 -6.20
C VAL A 117 -5.47 -0.96 -7.27
N GLY A 118 -5.42 -0.14 -8.32
CA GLY A 118 -4.40 -0.25 -9.37
C GLY A 118 -2.98 -0.09 -8.82
N LEU A 119 -2.75 0.89 -7.95
CA LEU A 119 -1.44 1.10 -7.31
C LEU A 119 -1.07 -0.04 -6.35
N GLU A 120 -2.03 -0.59 -5.60
CA GLU A 120 -1.79 -1.75 -4.73
C GLU A 120 -1.37 -2.98 -5.54
N VAL A 121 -2.06 -3.26 -6.66
CA VAL A 121 -1.69 -4.36 -7.56
C VAL A 121 -0.30 -4.14 -8.17
N LEU A 122 0.01 -2.91 -8.59
CA LEU A 122 1.34 -2.56 -9.09
C LEU A 122 2.43 -2.75 -8.03
N LYS A 123 2.19 -2.33 -6.78
CA LYS A 123 3.10 -2.55 -5.66
C LYS A 123 3.30 -4.05 -5.39
N VAL A 124 2.23 -4.84 -5.37
CA VAL A 124 2.31 -6.30 -5.18
C VAL A 124 3.18 -6.94 -6.26
N ALA A 125 2.94 -6.62 -7.54
CA ALA A 125 3.72 -7.16 -8.65
C ALA A 125 5.19 -6.73 -8.57
N GLY A 126 5.46 -5.45 -8.28
CA GLY A 126 6.81 -4.92 -8.14
C GLY A 126 7.58 -5.50 -6.95
N LEU A 127 6.93 -5.65 -5.80
CA LEU A 127 7.53 -6.28 -4.61
C LEU A 127 7.81 -7.76 -4.88
N LEU A 128 6.89 -8.50 -5.52
CA LEU A 128 7.12 -9.89 -5.85
C LEU A 128 8.29 -10.06 -6.83
N ALA A 129 8.32 -9.27 -7.91
CA ALA A 129 9.39 -9.31 -8.90
C ALA A 129 10.75 -8.94 -8.30
N PHE A 130 10.80 -7.88 -7.47
CA PHE A 130 12.01 -7.51 -6.74
C PHE A 130 12.46 -8.62 -5.79
N GLY A 131 11.55 -9.17 -5.00
CA GLY A 131 11.86 -10.18 -3.99
C GLY A 131 12.44 -11.45 -4.62
N VAL A 132 11.85 -11.91 -5.73
CA VAL A 132 12.38 -13.04 -6.51
C VAL A 132 13.76 -12.73 -7.08
N ALA A 133 13.94 -11.55 -7.70
CA ALA A 133 15.24 -11.14 -8.23
C ALA A 133 16.31 -10.95 -7.15
N ALA A 134 15.92 -10.66 -5.91
CA ALA A 134 16.83 -10.49 -4.78
C ALA A 134 17.23 -11.82 -4.10
N LEU A 135 16.51 -12.90 -4.37
CA LEU A 135 16.83 -14.25 -3.89
C LEU A 135 17.55 -15.12 -4.93
N ALA A 136 17.49 -14.74 -6.21
CA ALA A 136 18.22 -15.39 -7.30
C ALA A 136 19.71 -14.99 -7.28
#